data_AF-A0ABD1IGW7-F1
#
_entry.id   AF-A0ABD1IGW7-F1
#
_cell.length_a   1.000
_cell.length_b   1.000
_cell.length_c   1.000
_cell.angle_alpha   90.00
_cell.angle_beta   90.00
_cell.angle_gamma   90.00
#
_symmetry.space_group_name_H-M   'P 1'
#
loop_
_entity.id
_entity.type
_entity.pdbx_description
1 polymer ?
#
loop_
_entity_poly.entity_id
_entity_poly.type
_entity_poly.pdbx_seq_one_letter_code
_entity_poly.pdbx_strand_id
1 'polypeptide(L)'
;MENGGHSLDAKIEALVNVEKQMRQVGDVAGTRKVVTDILQLCIDVGAWATLNEQIVLISKRRGQLKHAVQAMVHQAMQYIDKTPDLDSKIELIKTLNSVSAGKIYVEIERARLIKKLAKIKEEQGQIAEAVDLMQEIAVETFGAMAKTEKIVFILEQVRLCLDRQDYVRAQLLSRKISPRVFEVDPSKEKKSKDGESIVE
;
A
#
# COMPACT_ATOMS: atom_id res chain seq x y z
N MET A 1 0.33 -31.44 15.21
CA MET A 1 0.19 -30.64 13.96
C MET A 1 1.55 -30.04 13.56
N GLU A 2 2.67 -30.76 13.71
CA GLU A 2 4.02 -30.20 13.52
C GLU A 2 4.63 -30.47 12.12
N ASN A 3 4.05 -31.37 11.32
CA ASN A 3 4.60 -31.72 10.00
C ASN A 3 4.33 -30.69 8.89
N GLY A 4 3.39 -29.75 9.08
CA GLY A 4 3.06 -28.74 8.08
C GLY A 4 4.08 -27.59 8.01
N GLY A 5 4.54 -27.11 9.16
CA GLY A 5 5.50 -26.00 9.26
C GLY A 5 6.87 -26.35 8.69
N HIS A 6 7.38 -27.55 9.02
CA HIS A 6 8.68 -28.00 8.52
C HIS A 6 8.71 -28.18 6.99
N SER A 7 7.58 -28.54 6.38
CA SER A 7 7.47 -28.60 4.91
C SER A 7 7.41 -27.21 4.27
N LEU A 8 6.80 -26.23 4.94
CA LEU A 8 6.72 -24.86 4.46
C LEU A 8 8.10 -24.20 4.49
N ASP A 9 8.81 -24.29 5.60
CA ASP A 9 10.14 -23.68 5.77
C ASP A 9 11.13 -24.22 4.75
N ALA A 10 11.15 -25.54 4.52
CA ALA A 10 12.01 -26.16 3.51
C ALA A 10 11.68 -25.67 2.08
N LYS A 11 10.39 -25.48 1.74
CA LYS A 11 9.97 -24.93 0.44
C LYS A 11 10.36 -23.46 0.29
N ILE A 12 10.19 -22.66 1.34
CA ILE A 12 10.60 -21.25 1.36
C ILE A 12 12.12 -21.16 1.20
N GLU A 13 12.90 -21.99 1.91
CA GLU A 13 14.35 -22.02 1.79
C GLU A 13 14.80 -22.37 0.36
N ALA A 14 14.16 -23.36 -0.26
CA ALA A 14 14.43 -23.72 -1.64
C ALA A 14 14.17 -22.54 -2.59
N LEU A 15 13.02 -21.86 -2.47
CA LEU A 15 12.72 -20.68 -3.29
C LEU A 15 13.64 -19.50 -2.99
N VAL A 16 14.02 -19.29 -1.73
CA VAL A 16 15.00 -18.25 -1.34
C VAL A 16 16.36 -18.47 -2.00
N ASN A 17 16.77 -19.73 -2.18
CA ASN A 17 17.99 -20.06 -2.89
C ASN A 17 17.88 -19.76 -4.39
N VAL A 18 16.74 -20.07 -5.01
CA VAL A 18 16.46 -19.71 -6.41
C VAL A 18 16.41 -18.19 -6.57
N GLU A 19 15.75 -17.47 -5.67
CA GLU A 19 15.69 -16.01 -5.64
C GLU A 19 17.10 -15.41 -5.63
N LYS A 20 17.99 -15.94 -4.79
CA LYS A 20 19.38 -15.49 -4.70
C LYS A 20 20.12 -15.67 -6.03
N GLN A 21 19.96 -16.82 -6.68
CA GLN A 21 20.58 -17.10 -7.98
C GLN A 21 20.06 -16.15 -9.07
N MET A 22 18.74 -16.01 -9.20
CA MET A 22 18.10 -15.12 -10.18
C MET A 22 18.49 -13.65 -9.97
N ARG A 23 18.56 -13.22 -8.70
CA ARG A 23 18.98 -11.87 -8.33
C ARG A 23 20.44 -11.60 -8.67
N GLN A 24 21.33 -12.56 -8.46
CA GLN A 24 22.77 -12.42 -8.76
C GLN A 24 23.03 -12.27 -10.26
N VAL A 25 22.25 -12.94 -11.11
CA VAL A 25 22.34 -12.80 -12.57
C VAL A 25 21.53 -11.62 -13.12
N GLY A 26 20.80 -10.90 -12.26
CA GLY A 26 20.00 -9.73 -12.65
C GLY A 26 18.70 -10.08 -13.39
N ASP A 27 18.21 -11.32 -13.29
CA ASP A 27 16.92 -11.70 -13.89
C ASP A 27 15.76 -11.09 -13.10
N VAL A 28 15.25 -9.96 -13.61
CA VAL A 28 14.13 -9.23 -13.03
C VAL A 28 12.85 -10.07 -13.01
N ALA A 29 12.56 -10.78 -14.11
CA ALA A 29 11.31 -11.53 -14.26
C ALA A 29 11.30 -12.76 -13.35
N GLY A 30 12.41 -13.51 -13.34
CA GLY A 30 12.61 -14.65 -12.46
C GLY A 30 12.59 -14.25 -10.98
N THR A 31 13.34 -13.21 -10.60
CA THR A 31 13.34 -12.72 -9.20
C THR A 31 11.95 -12.28 -8.76
N ARG A 32 11.22 -11.55 -9.61
CA ARG A 32 9.85 -11.13 -9.32
C ARG A 32 8.95 -12.33 -9.07
N LYS A 33 8.99 -13.32 -9.96
CA LYS A 33 8.16 -14.53 -9.88
C LYS A 33 8.45 -15.31 -8.61
N VAL A 34 9.72 -15.56 -8.30
CA VAL A 34 10.10 -16.34 -7.11
C VAL A 34 9.67 -15.63 -5.83
N VAL A 35 9.83 -14.30 -5.76
CA VAL A 35 9.34 -13.51 -4.63
C VAL A 35 7.82 -13.62 -4.50
N THR A 36 7.07 -13.53 -5.61
CA THR A 36 5.61 -13.68 -5.55
C THR A 36 5.15 -15.09 -5.18
N ASP A 37 5.92 -16.12 -5.58
CA ASP A 37 5.66 -17.51 -5.26
C ASP A 37 5.90 -17.80 -3.76
N ILE A 38 6.95 -17.20 -3.15
CA ILE A 38 7.18 -17.27 -1.70
C ILE A 38 5.97 -16.70 -0.94
N LEU A 39 5.47 -15.53 -1.37
CA LEU A 39 4.30 -14.90 -0.75
C LEU A 39 3.04 -15.76 -0.90
N GLN A 40 2.84 -16.38 -2.08
CA GLN A 40 1.70 -17.25 -2.34
C GLN A 40 1.73 -18.50 -1.43
N LEU A 41 2.88 -19.14 -1.27
CA LEU A 41 3.04 -20.29 -0.38
C LEU A 41 2.64 -19.98 1.07
N CYS A 42 3.04 -18.82 1.59
CA CYS A 42 2.66 -18.42 2.95
C CYS A 42 1.14 -18.23 3.08
N ILE A 43 0.49 -17.65 2.06
CA ILE A 43 -0.96 -17.43 2.05
C ILE A 43 -1.74 -18.74 1.93
N ASP A 44 -1.31 -19.66 1.07
CA ASP A 44 -1.99 -20.95 0.86
C ASP A 44 -2.05 -21.80 2.14
N VAL A 45 -1.04 -21.65 3.00
CA VAL A 45 -0.96 -22.31 4.31
C VAL A 45 -1.58 -21.45 5.44
N GLY A 46 -1.90 -20.18 5.18
CA GLY A 46 -2.40 -19.24 6.19
C GLY A 46 -1.33 -18.77 7.20
N ALA A 47 -0.04 -18.87 6.85
CA ALA A 47 1.09 -18.52 7.71
C ALA A 47 1.43 -17.02 7.63
N TRP A 48 0.57 -16.17 8.21
CA TRP A 48 0.70 -14.70 8.15
C TRP A 48 1.94 -14.15 8.85
N ALA A 49 2.35 -14.75 9.97
CA ALA A 49 3.60 -14.37 10.66
C ALA A 49 4.82 -14.61 9.77
N THR A 50 4.92 -15.81 9.19
CA THR A 50 5.99 -16.18 8.24
C THR A 50 5.97 -15.28 7.01
N LEU A 51 4.79 -14.92 6.49
CA LEU A 51 4.66 -13.94 5.41
C LEU A 51 5.31 -12.59 5.76
N ASN A 52 5.02 -12.04 6.94
CA ASN A 52 5.59 -10.78 7.40
C ASN A 52 7.13 -10.88 7.52
N GLU A 53 7.64 -11.97 8.09
CA GLU A 53 9.08 -12.22 8.20
C GLU A 53 9.76 -12.26 6.83
N GLN A 54 9.19 -12.98 5.86
CA GLN A 54 9.73 -13.04 4.50
C GLN A 54 9.70 -11.68 3.79
N ILE A 55 8.64 -10.90 3.97
CA ILE A 55 8.55 -9.53 3.42
C ILE A 55 9.68 -8.65 3.96
N VAL A 56 9.92 -8.69 5.27
CA VAL A 56 11.00 -7.92 5.91
C VAL A 56 12.36 -8.41 5.41
N LEU A 57 12.57 -9.72 5.34
CA LEU A 57 13.84 -10.32 4.92
C LEU A 57 14.17 -9.92 3.47
N ILE A 58 13.24 -10.13 2.54
CA ILE A 58 13.40 -9.83 1.11
C ILE A 58 13.66 -8.32 0.91
N SER A 59 12.93 -7.47 1.64
CA SER A 59 13.09 -6.02 1.60
C SER A 59 14.46 -5.51 2.07
N LYS A 60 15.04 -6.15 3.08
CA LYS A 60 16.34 -5.77 3.69
C LYS A 60 17.55 -6.39 2.98
N ARG A 61 17.37 -7.29 2.00
CA ARG A 61 18.48 -7.91 1.28
C ARG A 61 19.31 -6.87 0.53
N ARG A 62 20.63 -6.87 0.78
CA ARG A 62 21.59 -6.03 0.04
C ARG A 62 21.58 -6.40 -1.44
N GLY A 63 21.31 -5.42 -2.30
CA GLY A 63 21.24 -5.62 -3.75
C GLY A 63 19.94 -6.27 -4.21
N GLN A 64 18.83 -6.07 -3.48
CA GLN A 64 17.51 -6.48 -3.96
C GLN A 64 17.05 -5.61 -5.14
N LEU A 65 16.41 -6.24 -6.14
CA LEU A 65 15.88 -5.57 -7.32
C LEU A 65 14.62 -4.76 -6.96
N LYS A 66 14.55 -3.50 -7.41
CA LYS A 66 13.41 -2.60 -7.15
C LYS A 66 12.07 -3.22 -7.56
N HIS A 67 12.02 -3.82 -8.75
CA HIS A 67 10.82 -4.45 -9.29
C HIS A 67 10.36 -5.67 -8.48
N ALA A 68 11.28 -6.39 -7.83
CA ALA A 68 10.92 -7.50 -6.94
C ALA A 68 10.24 -6.96 -5.67
N VAL A 69 10.77 -5.89 -5.07
CA VAL A 69 10.15 -5.23 -3.92
C VAL A 69 8.78 -4.64 -4.29
N GLN A 70 8.65 -3.99 -5.45
CA GLN A 70 7.37 -3.46 -5.93
C GLN A 70 6.31 -4.55 -6.05
N ALA A 71 6.64 -5.65 -6.74
CA ALA A 71 5.70 -6.75 -6.92
C ALA A 71 5.31 -7.42 -5.59
N MET A 72 6.27 -7.59 -4.69
CA MET A 72 6.02 -8.10 -3.34
C MET A 72 5.02 -7.21 -2.59
N VAL A 73 5.23 -5.90 -2.57
CA VAL A 73 4.33 -4.95 -1.89
C VAL A 73 2.95 -4.96 -2.54
N HIS A 74 2.87 -4.92 -3.88
CA HIS A 74 1.60 -4.95 -4.62
C HIS A 74 0.79 -6.22 -4.36
N GLN A 75 1.43 -7.38 -4.34
CA GLN A 75 0.77 -8.64 -4.06
C GLN A 75 0.32 -8.73 -2.60
N ALA A 76 1.20 -8.38 -1.65
CA ALA A 76 0.87 -8.38 -0.24
C ALA A 76 -0.28 -7.41 0.11
N MET A 77 -0.38 -6.28 -0.57
CA MET A 77 -1.51 -5.35 -0.42
C MET A 77 -2.86 -5.97 -0.78
N GLN A 78 -2.90 -6.91 -1.72
CA GLN A 78 -4.13 -7.63 -2.10
C GLN A 78 -4.57 -8.64 -1.04
N TYR A 79 -3.66 -9.03 -0.15
CA TYR A 79 -3.94 -9.97 0.93
C TYR A 79 -4.46 -9.31 2.20
N ILE A 80 -4.31 -8.00 2.34
CA ILE A 80 -4.76 -7.24 3.52
C ILE A 80 -6.24 -7.51 3.81
N ASP A 81 -7.09 -7.52 2.79
CA ASP A 81 -8.53 -7.74 2.95
C ASP A 81 -8.93 -9.22 3.06
N LYS A 82 -7.97 -10.14 2.91
CA LYS A 82 -8.13 -11.60 3.09
C LYS A 82 -7.60 -12.10 4.44
N THR A 83 -7.12 -11.20 5.29
CA THR A 83 -6.62 -11.55 6.63
C THR A 83 -7.75 -12.10 7.50
N PRO A 84 -7.46 -13.09 8.38
CA PRO A 84 -8.49 -13.77 9.16
C PRO A 84 -9.07 -12.90 10.27
N ASP A 85 -8.27 -11.98 10.80
CA ASP A 85 -8.61 -11.12 11.93
C ASP A 85 -7.99 -9.73 11.80
N LEU A 86 -8.45 -8.80 12.64
CA LEU A 86 -8.02 -7.40 12.62
C LEU A 86 -6.55 -7.22 13.03
N ASP A 87 -6.02 -8.04 13.94
CA ASP A 87 -4.65 -7.93 14.41
C ASP A 87 -3.68 -8.34 13.29
N SER A 88 -3.94 -9.47 12.63
CA SER A 88 -3.21 -9.90 11.43
C SER A 88 -3.24 -8.84 10.33
N LYS A 89 -4.39 -8.17 10.15
CA LYS A 89 -4.57 -7.06 9.21
C LYS A 89 -3.66 -5.88 9.54
N ILE A 90 -3.67 -5.45 10.80
CA ILE A 90 -2.86 -4.33 11.29
C ILE A 90 -1.37 -4.67 11.17
N GLU A 91 -0.96 -5.88 11.52
CA GLU A 91 0.43 -6.32 11.48
C GLU A 91 0.99 -6.33 10.06
N LEU A 92 0.23 -6.86 9.09
CA LEU A 92 0.62 -6.84 7.68
C LEU A 92 0.75 -5.40 7.16
N ILE A 93 -0.19 -4.51 7.50
CA ILE A 93 -0.13 -3.10 7.10
C ILE A 93 1.11 -2.41 7.70
N LYS A 94 1.39 -2.64 9.00
CA LYS A 94 2.59 -2.09 9.67
C LYS A 94 3.87 -2.58 9.02
N THR A 95 3.94 -3.87 8.71
CA THR A 95 5.07 -4.49 8.01
C THR A 95 5.29 -3.84 6.65
N LEU A 96 4.23 -3.72 5.84
CA LEU A 96 4.28 -3.11 4.52
C LEU A 96 4.65 -1.62 4.56
N ASN A 97 4.16 -0.88 5.54
CA ASN A 97 4.54 0.52 5.76
C ASN A 97 6.03 0.65 6.09
N SER A 98 6.54 -0.20 6.99
CA SER A 98 7.96 -0.21 7.38
C SER A 98 8.87 -0.52 6.19
N VAL A 99 8.56 -1.55 5.40
CA VAL A 99 9.39 -1.92 4.24
C VAL A 99 9.29 -0.93 3.08
N SER A 100 8.25 -0.10 3.03
CA SER A 100 8.05 0.92 1.98
C SER A 100 8.63 2.29 2.37
N ALA A 101 8.96 2.51 3.65
CA ALA A 101 9.58 3.74 4.12
C ALA A 101 10.93 4.00 3.41
N GLY A 102 11.10 5.24 2.92
CA GLY A 102 12.32 5.66 2.21
C GLY A 102 12.46 5.15 0.78
N LYS A 103 11.48 4.42 0.23
CA LYS A 103 11.51 3.90 -1.14
C LYS A 103 10.54 4.68 -2.03
N ILE A 104 11.07 5.65 -2.77
CA ILE A 104 10.31 6.51 -3.69
C ILE A 104 9.43 5.71 -4.66
N TYR A 105 9.92 4.56 -5.13
CA TYR A 105 9.22 3.73 -6.11
C TYR A 105 8.04 2.92 -5.54
N VAL A 106 7.77 2.97 -4.23
CA VAL A 106 6.57 2.41 -3.57
C VAL A 106 5.88 3.42 -2.63
N GLU A 107 6.10 4.72 -2.84
CA GLU A 107 5.57 5.76 -1.95
C GLU A 107 4.04 5.91 -2.05
N ILE A 108 3.46 5.62 -3.21
CA ILE A 108 2.00 5.63 -3.43
C ILE A 108 1.35 4.49 -2.63
N GLU A 109 1.93 3.31 -2.68
CA GLU A 109 1.52 2.14 -1.91
C GLU A 109 1.57 2.43 -0.42
N ARG A 110 2.65 3.07 0.05
CA ARG A 110 2.80 3.51 1.43
C ARG A 110 1.67 4.46 1.85
N ALA A 111 1.34 5.47 1.02
CA ALA A 111 0.22 6.37 1.32
C ALA A 111 -1.11 5.61 1.47
N ARG A 112 -1.40 4.69 0.54
CA ARG A 112 -2.62 3.87 0.58
C ARG A 112 -2.69 2.98 1.83
N LEU A 113 -1.55 2.42 2.25
CA LEU A 113 -1.43 1.63 3.48
C LEU A 113 -1.69 2.47 4.72
N ILE A 114 -1.09 3.66 4.80
CA ILE A 114 -1.32 4.61 5.90
C ILE A 114 -2.79 5.02 5.96
N LYS A 115 -3.43 5.29 4.82
CA LYS A 115 -4.85 5.62 4.78
C LYS A 115 -5.72 4.47 5.33
N LYS A 116 -5.41 3.22 4.95
CA LYS A 116 -6.10 2.03 5.51
C LYS A 116 -5.89 1.90 7.02
N LEU A 117 -4.66 2.10 7.50
CA LEU A 117 -4.34 2.01 8.93
C LEU A 117 -5.03 3.11 9.73
N ALA A 118 -5.01 4.35 9.24
CA ALA A 118 -5.66 5.49 9.89
C ALA A 118 -7.17 5.27 10.02
N LYS A 119 -7.83 4.71 9.00
CA LYS A 119 -9.25 4.34 9.06
C LYS A 119 -9.52 3.30 10.16
N ILE A 120 -8.69 2.26 10.28
CA ILE A 120 -8.83 1.26 11.35
C ILE A 120 -8.69 1.92 12.73
N LYS A 121 -7.70 2.82 12.88
CA LYS A 121 -7.47 3.56 14.13
C LYS A 121 -8.63 4.48 14.49
N GLU A 122 -9.20 5.14 13.50
CA GLU A 122 -10.38 5.95 13.67
C GLU A 122 -11.60 5.13 14.10
N GLU A 123 -11.85 3.98 13.47
CA GLU A 123 -12.93 3.05 13.84
C GLU A 123 -12.76 2.52 15.28
N GLN A 124 -11.53 2.45 15.77
CA GLN A 124 -11.19 2.14 17.17
C GLN A 124 -11.32 3.34 18.14
N GLY A 125 -11.76 4.51 17.65
CA GLY A 125 -11.85 5.75 18.43
C GLY A 125 -10.51 6.45 18.67
N GLN A 126 -9.42 5.96 18.07
CA GLN A 126 -8.07 6.50 18.24
C GLN A 126 -7.79 7.60 17.20
N ILE A 127 -8.61 8.65 17.20
CA ILE A 127 -8.54 9.75 16.21
C ILE A 127 -7.18 10.44 16.23
N ALA A 128 -6.58 10.64 17.41
CA ALA A 128 -5.26 11.26 17.53
C ALA A 128 -4.18 10.49 16.76
N GLU A 129 -4.10 9.17 16.94
CA GLU A 129 -3.17 8.31 16.22
C GLU A 129 -3.45 8.30 14.71
N ALA A 130 -4.72 8.27 14.32
CA ALA A 130 -5.12 8.31 12.91
C ALA A 130 -4.66 9.61 12.22
N VAL A 131 -4.81 10.75 12.89
CA VAL A 131 -4.31 12.05 12.40
C VAL A 131 -2.79 11.99 12.26
N ASP A 132 -2.06 11.59 13.29
CA ASP A 132 -0.60 11.62 13.29
C ASP A 132 -0.03 10.74 12.17
N LEU A 133 -0.58 9.53 11.98
CA LEU A 133 -0.22 8.64 10.86
C LEU A 133 -0.43 9.31 9.49
N MET A 134 -1.60 9.93 9.28
CA MET A 134 -1.91 10.59 8.02
C MET A 134 -1.02 11.80 7.75
N GLN A 135 -0.59 12.53 8.80
CA GLN A 135 0.29 13.70 8.66
C GLN A 135 1.73 13.35 8.27
N GLU A 136 2.20 12.12 8.51
CA GLU A 136 3.53 11.68 8.08
C GLU A 136 3.70 11.66 6.55
N ILE A 137 2.58 11.65 5.79
CA ILE A 137 2.58 11.50 4.34
C ILE A 137 2.20 12.83 3.66
N ALA A 138 3.19 13.48 3.08
CA ALA A 138 3.03 14.69 2.26
C ALA A 138 2.80 14.35 0.78
N VAL A 139 1.61 13.82 0.45
CA VAL A 139 1.26 13.36 -0.91
C VAL A 139 1.36 14.45 -1.98
N GLU A 140 1.34 15.72 -1.61
CA GLU A 140 1.52 16.84 -2.53
C GLU A 140 2.86 16.74 -3.28
N THR A 141 3.89 16.17 -2.63
CA THR A 141 5.24 15.99 -3.18
C THR A 141 5.35 14.81 -4.16
N PHE A 142 4.38 13.90 -4.19
CA PHE A 142 4.49 12.65 -4.93
C PHE A 142 4.23 12.85 -6.42
N GLY A 143 5.28 12.95 -7.24
CA GLY A 143 5.15 13.27 -8.67
C GLY A 143 4.25 12.32 -9.47
N ALA A 144 4.29 11.03 -9.14
CA ALA A 144 3.55 9.99 -9.87
C ALA A 144 2.10 9.78 -9.40
N MET A 145 1.69 10.37 -8.27
CA MET A 145 0.33 10.20 -7.74
C MET A 145 -0.68 11.07 -8.50
N ALA A 146 -1.82 10.50 -8.87
CA ALA A 146 -2.88 11.23 -9.57
C ALA A 146 -3.35 12.44 -8.77
N LYS A 147 -3.58 13.57 -9.44
CA LYS A 147 -4.01 14.82 -8.80
C LYS A 147 -5.26 14.63 -7.94
N THR A 148 -6.23 13.85 -8.43
CA THR A 148 -7.46 13.52 -7.71
C THR A 148 -7.19 12.72 -6.45
N GLU A 149 -6.29 11.73 -6.50
CA GLU A 149 -5.90 10.91 -5.35
C GLU A 149 -5.21 11.77 -4.27
N LYS A 150 -4.31 12.68 -4.66
CA LYS A 150 -3.69 13.64 -3.75
C LYS A 150 -4.72 14.49 -3.02
N ILE A 151 -5.69 15.03 -3.76
CA ILE A 151 -6.75 15.89 -3.20
C ILE A 151 -7.58 15.11 -2.20
N VAL A 152 -8.04 13.90 -2.56
CA VAL A 152 -8.81 13.03 -1.67
C VAL A 152 -8.02 12.72 -0.39
N PHE A 153 -6.72 12.48 -0.49
CA PHE A 153 -5.88 12.23 0.68
C PHE A 153 -5.73 13.46 1.58
N ILE A 154 -5.52 14.65 1.02
CA ILE A 154 -5.42 15.90 1.80
C ILE A 154 -6.77 16.27 2.44
N LEU A 155 -7.90 16.05 1.74
CA LEU A 155 -9.23 16.26 2.31
C LEU A 155 -9.48 15.33 3.51
N GLU A 156 -9.01 14.08 3.43
CA GLU A 156 -9.07 13.13 4.55
C GLU A 156 -8.25 13.64 5.75
N GLN A 157 -7.06 14.17 5.51
CA GLN A 157 -6.24 14.80 6.56
C GLN A 157 -6.97 15.99 7.22
N VAL A 158 -7.63 16.84 6.42
CA VAL A 158 -8.43 17.97 6.93
C VAL A 158 -9.57 17.46 7.80
N ARG A 159 -10.34 16.48 7.34
CA ARG A 159 -11.47 15.89 8.08
C ARG A 159 -11.01 15.35 9.44
N LEU A 160 -9.99 14.50 9.47
CA LEU A 160 -9.47 13.94 10.72
C LEU A 160 -8.93 15.02 11.67
N CYS A 161 -8.33 16.11 11.15
CA CYS A 161 -7.91 17.24 11.99
C CYS A 161 -9.12 17.97 12.60
N LEU A 162 -10.22 18.13 11.86
CA LEU A 162 -11.45 18.72 12.39
C LEU A 162 -12.07 17.85 13.48
N ASP A 163 -12.07 16.52 13.29
CA ASP A 163 -12.56 15.57 14.30
C ASP A 163 -11.71 15.62 15.58
N ARG A 164 -10.40 15.89 15.46
CA ARG A 164 -9.49 16.15 16.58
C ARG A 164 -9.55 17.59 17.11
N GLN A 165 -10.45 18.43 16.61
CA GLN A 165 -10.58 19.85 16.95
C GLN A 165 -9.31 20.70 16.71
N ASP A 166 -8.47 20.27 15.77
CA ASP A 166 -7.23 20.94 15.39
C ASP A 166 -7.46 21.86 14.17
N TYR A 167 -8.15 22.97 14.43
CA TYR A 167 -8.62 23.89 13.38
C TYR A 167 -7.47 24.59 12.66
N VAL A 168 -6.37 24.88 13.36
CA VAL A 168 -5.19 25.54 12.76
C VAL A 168 -4.56 24.62 11.72
N ARG A 169 -4.33 23.35 12.07
CA ARG A 169 -3.76 22.37 11.14
C ARG A 169 -4.71 22.08 9.98
N ALA A 170 -6.00 21.93 10.26
CA ALA A 170 -7.02 21.77 9.21
C ALA A 170 -6.99 22.94 8.21
N GLN A 171 -6.89 24.19 8.69
CA GLN A 171 -6.80 25.36 7.82
C GLN A 171 -5.52 25.36 6.98
N LEU A 172 -4.36 25.00 7.55
CA LEU A 172 -3.11 24.92 6.80
C LEU A 172 -3.15 23.86 5.69
N LEU A 173 -3.72 22.69 5.97
CA LEU A 173 -3.89 21.62 4.99
C LEU A 173 -4.86 22.02 3.87
N SER A 174 -5.96 22.69 4.20
CA SER A 174 -6.94 23.15 3.21
C SER A 174 -6.33 24.06 2.14
N ARG A 175 -5.35 24.89 2.52
CA ARG A 175 -4.64 25.80 1.60
C ARG A 175 -3.75 25.07 0.59
N LYS A 176 -3.44 23.79 0.81
CA LYS A 176 -2.70 22.96 -0.16
C LYS A 176 -3.55 22.59 -1.38
N ILE A 177 -4.88 22.70 -1.29
CA ILE A 177 -5.81 22.43 -2.38
C ILE A 177 -6.31 23.75 -2.96
N SER A 178 -6.16 23.93 -4.27
CA SER A 178 -6.73 25.10 -4.95
C SER A 178 -8.25 24.96 -5.08
N PRO A 179 -9.05 25.98 -4.69
CA PRO A 179 -10.51 25.96 -4.86
C PRO A 179 -10.97 25.72 -6.30
N ARG A 180 -10.17 26.15 -7.29
CA ARG A 180 -10.45 25.96 -8.73
C ARG A 180 -10.60 24.51 -9.14
N VAL A 181 -10.10 23.56 -8.35
CA VAL A 181 -10.26 22.14 -8.65
C VAL A 181 -11.68 21.65 -8.40
N PHE A 182 -12.48 22.39 -7.63
CA PHE A 182 -13.88 22.09 -7.36
C PHE A 182 -14.84 22.88 -8.25
N GLU A 183 -14.34 23.78 -9.09
CA GLU A 183 -15.15 24.47 -10.08
C GLU A 183 -15.60 23.46 -11.15
N VAL A 184 -16.92 23.27 -11.26
CA VAL A 184 -17.51 22.46 -12.33
C VAL A 184 -17.34 23.23 -13.62
N ASP A 185 -16.66 22.64 -14.60
CA ASP A 185 -16.50 23.22 -15.93
C ASP A 185 -17.73 22.82 -16.77
N PRO A 186 -18.72 23.73 -16.97
CA PRO A 186 -19.98 23.40 -17.67
C PRO A 186 -19.76 22.97 -19.13
N SER A 187 -18.55 23.19 -19.67
CA SER A 187 -18.16 22.76 -21.01
C SER A 187 -17.79 21.27 -21.12
N LYS A 188 -17.52 20.58 -20.01
CA LYS A 188 -17.14 19.15 -19.99
C LYS A 188 -18.33 18.20 -19.87
N GLU A 189 -19.48 18.64 -19.37
CA GLU A 189 -20.70 17.82 -19.31
C GLU A 189 -21.34 17.58 -20.68
N LYS A 190 -21.08 18.44 -21.67
CA LYS A 190 -21.69 18.32 -23.01
C LYS A 190 -21.03 17.28 -23.92
N LYS A 191 -19.94 16.62 -23.52
CA LYS A 191 -19.22 15.66 -24.38
C LYS A 191 -19.58 14.19 -24.20
N SER A 192 -20.54 13.85 -23.32
CA SER A 192 -20.90 12.46 -23.02
C SER A 192 -22.36 12.11 -23.29
N LYS A 193 -23.05 12.80 -24.22
CA LYS A 193 -24.45 12.49 -24.56
C LYS A 193 -24.82 12.35 -26.04
N ASP A 194 -23.89 12.44 -26.98
CA ASP A 194 -24.18 12.19 -28.40
C ASP A 194 -23.35 11.01 -28.92
N GLY A 195 -23.91 9.81 -28.85
CA GLY A 195 -23.23 8.60 -29.33
C GLY A 195 -24.06 7.31 -29.34
N GLU A 196 -25.38 7.36 -29.10
CA GLU A 196 -26.31 6.26 -29.39
C GLU A 196 -27.14 6.64 -30.61
N SER A 197 -26.53 6.55 -31.80
CA SER A 197 -27.29 6.46 -33.06
C SER A 197 -27.47 4.99 -33.40
N ILE A 198 -28.68 4.53 -33.09
CA ILE A 198 -29.52 3.60 -33.85
C ILE A 198 -28.91 3.16 -35.20
N VAL A 199 -28.73 1.85 -35.37
CA VAL A 199 -28.89 1.22 -36.69
C VAL A 199 -29.62 -0.11 -36.49
N GLU A 200 -30.75 -0.25 -37.18
CA GLU A 200 -31.53 -1.47 -37.39
C GLU A 200 -30.70 -2.60 -38.05
#